data_AF-A0A4R4U5W9-F1
#
_entry.id   AF-A0A4R4U5W9-F1
#
_cell.length_a   1.000
_cell.length_b   1.000
_cell.length_c   1.000
_cell.angle_alpha   90.00
_cell.angle_beta   90.00
_cell.angle_gamma   90.00
#
_symmetry.space_group_name_H-M   'P 1'
#
loop_
_entity.id
_entity.type
_entity.pdbx_description
1 polymer ?
#
loop_
_entity_poly.entity_id
_entity_poly.type
_entity_poly.pdbx_seq_one_letter_code
_entity_poly.pdbx_strand_id
1 'polypeptide(L)'
;METPDLADLIWLFEDEPTSEDADLAWPVGLQSFRLRRGTREVLFSLDPTSGEAYLTMYEAGEETMALGRLRRLASLTVEKRDEYEGLVLLFTSGDLDALRLQTRPVIRLSWDVMTLGVW
;
A
#
# COMPACT_ATOMS: atom_id res chain seq x y z
N MET A 1 0.49 12.73 8.13
CA MET A 1 1.24 11.54 7.68
C MET A 1 2.22 11.99 6.61
N GLU A 2 3.46 11.52 6.66
CA GLU A 2 4.41 11.76 5.57
C GLU A 2 4.11 10.78 4.43
N THR A 3 4.00 11.27 3.19
CA THR A 3 3.59 10.46 2.04
C THR A 3 4.51 10.77 0.86
N PRO A 4 4.87 9.78 0.01
CA PRO A 4 5.56 10.03 -1.23
C PRO A 4 4.75 10.98 -2.12
N ASP A 5 5.41 11.62 -3.08
CA ASP A 5 4.66 12.38 -4.06
C ASP A 5 3.83 11.46 -4.97
N LEU A 6 2.87 12.06 -5.68
CA LEU A 6 2.03 11.28 -6.58
C LEU A 6 2.83 10.64 -7.72
N ALA A 7 3.90 11.31 -8.19
CA ALA A 7 4.71 10.82 -9.30
C ALA A 7 5.49 9.55 -8.91
N ASP A 8 5.99 9.47 -7.69
CA ASP A 8 6.65 8.31 -7.10
C ASP A 8 5.67 7.12 -7.00
N LEU A 9 4.43 7.36 -6.58
CA LEU A 9 3.39 6.33 -6.50
C LEU A 9 2.98 5.85 -7.89
N ILE A 10 2.76 6.76 -8.85
CA ILE A 10 2.49 6.40 -10.25
C ILE A 10 3.66 5.60 -10.83
N TRP A 11 4.90 6.00 -10.54
CA TRP A 11 6.08 5.26 -10.99
C TRP A 11 6.14 3.84 -10.40
N LEU A 12 5.78 3.69 -9.11
CA LEU A 12 5.81 2.41 -8.41
C LEU A 12 4.71 1.45 -8.88
N PHE A 13 3.49 1.96 -9.09
CA PHE A 13 2.33 1.17 -9.51
C PHE A 13 2.14 1.10 -11.04
N GLU A 14 2.92 1.88 -11.80
CA GLU A 14 2.88 1.98 -13.26
C GLU A 14 1.54 2.45 -13.84
N ASP A 15 0.69 3.08 -13.02
CA ASP A 15 -0.63 3.55 -13.42
C ASP A 15 -1.06 4.75 -12.58
N GLU A 16 -1.98 5.54 -13.14
CA GLU A 16 -2.62 6.64 -12.41
C GLU A 16 -3.63 6.10 -11.39
N PRO A 17 -3.80 6.74 -10.22
CA PRO A 17 -4.81 6.31 -9.28
C PRO A 17 -6.22 6.58 -9.80
N THR A 18 -7.15 5.71 -9.45
CA THR A 18 -8.58 5.96 -9.58
C THR A 18 -9.13 6.53 -8.28
N SER A 19 -9.92 7.59 -8.36
CA SER A 19 -10.67 8.15 -7.22
C SER A 19 -12.08 7.56 -7.18
N GLU A 20 -12.58 7.24 -5.97
CA GLU A 20 -14.01 6.89 -5.79
C GLU A 20 -14.91 8.13 -5.95
N ASP A 21 -14.41 9.30 -5.57
CA ASP A 21 -15.10 10.58 -5.70
C ASP A 21 -14.52 11.36 -6.89
N ALA A 22 -15.31 11.52 -7.96
CA ALA A 22 -14.88 12.16 -9.21
C ALA A 22 -14.41 13.61 -9.04
N ASP A 23 -14.83 14.28 -7.96
CA ASP A 23 -14.48 15.67 -7.66
C ASP A 23 -13.24 15.81 -6.77
N LEU A 24 -12.69 14.70 -6.23
CA LEU A 24 -11.53 14.71 -5.36
C LEU A 24 -10.27 14.29 -6.13
N ALA A 25 -9.29 15.19 -6.13
CA ALA A 25 -7.96 14.94 -6.67
C ALA A 25 -6.96 14.71 -5.54
N TRP A 26 -5.86 14.02 -5.85
CA TRP A 26 -4.74 13.87 -4.95
C TRP A 26 -4.32 15.22 -4.33
N PRO A 27 -4.02 15.28 -3.01
CA PRO A 27 -3.97 14.19 -2.04
C PRO A 27 -5.27 13.98 -1.25
N VAL A 28 -6.43 14.41 -1.76
CA VAL A 28 -7.70 14.37 -1.05
C VAL A 28 -8.54 13.18 -1.51
N GLY A 29 -9.24 12.55 -0.56
CA GLY A 29 -10.12 11.41 -0.82
C GLY A 29 -9.34 10.10 -0.94
N LEU A 30 -10.08 9.01 -1.15
CA LEU A 30 -9.50 7.69 -1.29
C LEU A 30 -9.00 7.50 -2.73
N GLN A 31 -7.69 7.36 -2.88
CA GLN A 31 -7.01 7.17 -4.16
C GLN A 31 -6.52 5.73 -4.26
N SER A 32 -6.94 5.02 -5.31
CA SER A 32 -6.66 3.59 -5.48
C SER A 32 -5.71 3.33 -6.63
N PHE A 33 -4.62 2.64 -6.33
CA PHE A 33 -3.58 2.22 -7.26
C PHE A 33 -3.68 0.72 -7.48
N ARG A 34 -3.59 0.29 -8.74
CA ARG A 34 -3.68 -1.11 -9.12
C ARG A 34 -2.42 -1.52 -9.85
N LEU A 35 -1.87 -2.67 -9.47
CA LEU A 35 -0.72 -3.23 -10.17
C LEU A 35 -0.89 -4.74 -10.35
N ARG A 36 -0.62 -5.22 -11.57
CA ARG A 36 -0.66 -6.64 -11.92
C ARG A 36 0.70 -7.13 -12.42
N ARG A 37 1.11 -8.30 -11.95
CA ARG A 37 2.33 -9.02 -12.35
C ARG A 37 2.03 -10.51 -12.51
N GLY A 38 1.98 -10.97 -13.76
CA GLY A 38 1.55 -12.35 -14.05
C GLY A 38 0.12 -12.58 -13.57
N THR A 39 -0.07 -13.57 -12.71
CA THR A 39 -1.36 -13.91 -12.08
C THR A 39 -1.63 -13.12 -10.80
N ARG A 40 -0.64 -12.42 -10.24
CA ARG A 40 -0.80 -11.63 -9.02
C ARG A 40 -1.22 -10.21 -9.31
N GLU A 41 -2.04 -9.68 -8.41
CA GLU A 41 -2.46 -8.30 -8.45
C GLU A 41 -2.56 -7.72 -7.03
N VAL A 42 -2.30 -6.43 -6.91
CA VAL A 42 -2.56 -5.65 -5.70
C VAL A 42 -3.44 -4.45 -6.04
N LEU A 43 -4.43 -4.21 -5.19
CA LEU A 43 -5.17 -2.98 -5.10
C LEU A 43 -4.78 -2.29 -3.80
N PHE A 44 -4.12 -1.14 -3.91
CA PHE A 44 -3.70 -0.33 -2.77
C PHE A 44 -4.47 0.98 -2.78
N SER A 45 -5.23 1.25 -1.73
CA SER A 45 -6.00 2.48 -1.60
C SER A 45 -5.47 3.30 -0.44
N LEU A 46 -5.34 4.61 -0.63
CA LEU A 46 -4.77 5.54 0.34
C LEU A 46 -5.59 6.81 0.40
N ASP A 47 -5.89 7.26 1.61
CA ASP A 47 -6.32 8.63 1.89
C ASP A 47 -5.22 9.31 2.71
N PRO A 48 -4.40 10.17 2.07
CA PRO A 48 -3.32 10.89 2.75
C PRO A 48 -3.80 11.82 3.88
N THR A 49 -5.02 12.35 3.77
CA THR A 49 -5.56 13.32 4.72
C THR A 49 -6.01 12.65 6.02
N SER A 50 -6.65 11.48 5.92
CA SER A 50 -7.04 10.69 7.09
C SER A 50 -5.91 9.80 7.62
N GLY A 51 -4.88 9.54 6.82
CA GLY A 51 -3.77 8.66 7.18
C GLY A 51 -4.19 7.19 7.20
N GLU A 52 -5.05 6.82 6.26
CA GLU A 52 -5.67 5.51 6.17
C GLU A 52 -5.33 4.82 4.86
N ALA A 53 -5.07 3.52 4.93
CA ALA A 53 -4.83 2.72 3.75
C ALA A 53 -5.59 1.39 3.79
N TYR A 54 -5.79 0.82 2.61
CA TYR A 54 -6.41 -0.48 2.39
C TYR A 54 -5.55 -1.22 1.38
N LEU A 55 -5.45 -2.54 1.55
CA LEU A 55 -4.66 -3.36 0.64
C LEU A 55 -5.36 -4.67 0.37
N THR A 56 -5.62 -4.96 -0.90
CA THR A 56 -6.23 -6.22 -1.33
C THR A 56 -5.31 -6.90 -2.33
N MET A 57 -5.07 -8.20 -2.14
CA MET A 57 -4.26 -9.05 -3.00
C MET A 57 -5.15 -10.02 -3.76
N TYR A 58 -4.90 -10.16 -5.05
CA TYR A 58 -5.57 -11.13 -5.91
C TYR A 58 -4.57 -12.09 -6.55
N GLU A 59 -5.01 -13.32 -6.81
CA GLU A 59 -4.29 -14.33 -7.57
C GLU A 59 -5.25 -14.92 -8.61
N ALA A 60 -4.87 -14.87 -9.89
CA ALA A 60 -5.71 -15.28 -11.02
C ALA A 60 -7.12 -14.63 -11.04
N GLY A 61 -7.25 -13.42 -10.49
CA GLY A 61 -8.51 -12.67 -10.41
C GLY A 61 -9.35 -12.96 -9.17
N GLU A 62 -8.95 -13.90 -8.31
CA GLU A 62 -9.61 -14.19 -7.04
C GLU A 62 -8.94 -13.43 -5.89
N GLU A 63 -9.74 -12.84 -5.01
CA GLU A 63 -9.23 -12.20 -3.79
C GLU A 63 -8.64 -13.27 -2.87
N THR A 64 -7.37 -13.13 -2.54
CA THR A 64 -6.65 -14.08 -1.67
C THR A 64 -6.45 -13.54 -0.26
N MET A 65 -6.41 -12.21 -0.11
CA MET A 65 -6.22 -11.53 1.16
C MET A 65 -6.64 -10.08 1.04
N ALA A 66 -7.33 -9.58 2.06
CA ALA A 66 -7.59 -8.16 2.24
C ALA A 66 -7.09 -7.73 3.62
N LEU A 67 -6.21 -6.74 3.65
CA LEU A 67 -5.98 -5.92 4.83
C LEU A 67 -6.98 -4.79 4.77
N GLY A 68 -7.95 -4.85 5.70
CA GLY A 68 -8.92 -3.78 5.91
C GLY A 68 -8.23 -2.49 6.38
N ARG A 69 -9.02 -1.57 6.93
CA ARG A 69 -8.58 -0.21 7.26
C ARG A 69 -7.32 -0.16 8.15
N LEU A 70 -6.16 0.03 7.52
CA LEU A 70 -4.88 0.29 8.16
C LEU A 70 -4.91 1.73 8.65
N ARG A 71 -4.94 1.90 9.97
CA ARG A 71 -5.01 3.22 10.61
C ARG A 71 -3.68 3.58 11.25
N ARG A 72 -3.54 4.86 11.59
CA ARG A 72 -2.40 5.40 12.34
C ARG A 72 -1.10 5.25 11.56
N LEU A 73 -1.13 5.49 10.26
CA LEU A 73 0.07 5.54 9.44
C LEU A 73 0.87 6.80 9.79
N ALA A 74 2.13 6.59 10.19
CA ALA A 74 3.08 7.66 10.45
C ALA A 74 3.64 8.19 9.12
N SER A 75 4.12 7.27 8.29
CA SER A 75 4.67 7.57 6.99
C SER A 75 4.49 6.43 5.99
N LEU A 76 4.50 6.81 4.72
CA LEU A 76 4.68 5.92 3.59
C LEU A 76 6.01 6.28 2.92
N THR A 77 6.74 5.26 2.47
CA THR A 77 8.02 5.48 1.78
C THR A 77 8.13 4.53 0.61
N VAL A 78 8.47 5.08 -0.57
CA VAL A 78 8.88 4.26 -1.71
C VAL A 78 10.33 3.83 -1.49
N GLU A 79 10.57 2.53 -1.50
CA GLU A 79 11.91 1.96 -1.45
C GLU A 79 12.31 1.45 -2.83
N LYS A 80 13.54 1.78 -3.23
CA LYS A 80 14.20 1.26 -4.43
C LYS A 80 15.58 0.74 -4.06
N ARG A 81 15.81 -0.55 -4.32
CA ARG A 81 17.07 -1.27 -4.14
C ARG A 81 17.31 -2.09 -5.40
N ASP A 82 18.54 -2.58 -5.61
CA ASP A 82 18.94 -3.20 -6.89
C ASP A 82 18.00 -4.31 -7.40
N GLU A 83 17.41 -5.11 -6.51
CA GLU A 83 16.51 -6.23 -6.87
C GLU A 83 15.07 -6.07 -6.31
N TYR A 84 14.76 -4.91 -5.72
CA TYR A 84 13.54 -4.72 -4.95
C TYR A 84 13.02 -3.29 -5.09
N GLU A 85 11.75 -3.18 -5.46
CA GLU A 85 11.01 -1.93 -5.42
C GLU A 85 9.69 -2.18 -4.70
N GLY A 86 9.30 -1.22 -3.87
CA GLY A 86 8.12 -1.40 -3.03
C GLY A 86 7.72 -0.17 -2.24
N LEU A 87 6.63 -0.33 -1.52
CA LEU A 87 6.06 0.64 -0.59
C LEU A 87 6.21 0.12 0.83
N VAL A 88 6.72 0.96 1.72
CA VAL A 88 6.81 0.68 3.16
C VAL A 88 5.82 1.57 3.90
N LEU A 89 4.97 0.95 4.71
CA LEU A 89 4.00 1.61 5.57
C LEU A 89 4.50 1.51 7.01
N LEU A 90 4.78 2.65 7.62
CA LEU A 90 5.16 2.77 9.02
C LEU A 90 3.98 3.26 9.85
N PHE A 91 3.76 2.63 11.00
CA PHE A 91 2.68 2.97 11.92
C PHE A 91 3.18 3.87 13.05
N THR A 92 2.32 4.73 13.61
CA THR A 92 2.71 5.65 14.70
C THR A 92 2.97 4.95 16.03
N SER A 93 2.39 3.77 16.25
CA SER A 93 2.70 2.93 17.42
C SER A 93 3.93 2.08 17.12
N GLY A 94 5.00 2.28 17.90
CA GLY A 94 6.25 1.52 17.77
C GLY A 94 6.15 0.01 18.03
N ASP A 95 4.97 -0.48 18.41
CA ASP A 95 4.69 -1.91 18.65
C ASP A 95 4.32 -2.68 17.37
N LEU A 96 4.13 -1.97 16.25
CA LEU A 96 3.81 -2.60 14.96
C LEU A 96 5.01 -2.47 14.02
N ASP A 97 5.49 -3.61 13.52
CA ASP A 97 6.46 -3.63 12.44
C ASP A 97 5.88 -3.04 11.15
N ALA A 98 6.80 -2.53 10.33
CA ALA A 98 6.46 -1.96 9.04
C ALA A 98 5.82 -3.00 8.12
N LEU A 99 4.71 -2.61 7.49
CA LEU A 99 4.11 -3.39 6.42
C LEU A 99 4.84 -3.06 5.12
N ARG A 100 5.30 -4.09 4.40
CA ARG A 100 6.08 -3.93 3.16
C ARG A 100 5.34 -4.55 2.00
N LEU A 101 5.03 -3.75 1.00
CA LEU A 101 4.49 -4.18 -0.29
C LEU A 101 5.60 -4.10 -1.34
N GLN A 102 6.07 -5.25 -1.78
CA GLN A 102 6.94 -5.35 -2.94
C GLN A 102 6.10 -5.31 -4.22
N THR A 103 6.53 -4.54 -5.21
CA THR A 103 5.88 -4.42 -6.53
C THR A 103 6.73 -5.01 -7.66
N ARG A 104 8.06 -5.02 -7.52
CA ARG A 104 8.99 -5.68 -8.45
C ARG A 104 10.05 -6.54 -7.73
N PRO A 105 10.51 -7.65 -8.34
CA PRO A 105 10.02 -8.24 -9.59
C PRO A 105 8.68 -8.97 -9.45
N VAL A 106 8.28 -9.33 -8.22
CA VAL A 106 7.03 -10.05 -7.93
C VAL A 106 6.25 -9.29 -6.87
N ILE A 107 4.93 -9.26 -7.00
CA ILE A 107 4.07 -8.67 -5.96
C ILE A 107 4.10 -9.58 -4.73
N ARG A 108 4.51 -9.01 -3.59
CA ARG A 108 4.59 -9.70 -2.30
C ARG A 108 4.28 -8.75 -1.17
N LEU A 109 3.46 -9.21 -0.23
CA LEU A 109 3.25 -8.54 1.04
C LEU A 109 4.07 -9.23 2.13
N SER A 110 4.74 -8.45 2.97
CA SER A 110 5.42 -8.92 4.17
C SER A 110 5.03 -8.05 5.35
N TRP A 111 4.54 -8.68 6.41
CA TRP A 111 4.21 -8.02 7.67
C TRP A 111 4.58 -8.95 8.82
N ASP A 112 5.59 -8.58 9.60
CA ASP A 112 5.91 -9.28 10.83
C ASP A 112 4.95 -8.79 11.92
N VAL A 113 3.70 -9.24 11.87
CA VAL A 113 2.76 -8.95 12.94
C VAL A 113 3.23 -9.74 14.16
N MET A 114 3.39 -9.06 15.31
CA MET A 114 3.81 -9.68 16.57
C MET A 114 3.20 -11.08 16.79
N THR A 115 4.01 -11.97 17.38
CA THR A 115 3.59 -13.30 17.83
C THR A 115 2.26 -13.22 18.58
N LEU A 116 1.22 -13.90 18.06
CA LEU A 116 -0.05 -14.08 18.75
C LEU A 116 0.20 -14.59 20.18
N GLY A 117 -0.12 -13.79 21.21
CA GLY A 117 -0.01 -14.22 22.60
C GLY A 117 0.38 -13.19 23.67
N VAL A 118 0.59 -11.92 23.33
CA VAL A 118 0.81 -10.87 24.34
C VAL A 118 -0.52 -10.13 24.57
N TRP A 119 -1.24 -10.54 25.63
CA TRP A 119 -2.45 -9.90 26.16
C TRP A 119 -2.13 -9.13 27.44
#